data_AF-A0A661ZQI6-F1
#
_entry.id   AF-A0A661ZQI6-F1
#
_cell.length_a   1.000
_cell.length_b   1.000
_cell.length_c   1.000
_cell.angle_alpha   90.00
_cell.angle_beta   90.00
_cell.angle_gamma   90.00
#
_symmetry.space_group_name_H-M   'P 1'
#
loop_
_entity.id
_entity.type
_entity.pdbx_description
1 polymer ?
#
loop_
_entity_poly.entity_id
_entity_poly.type
_entity_poly.pdbx_seq_one_letter_code
_entity_poly.pdbx_strand_id
1 'polypeptide(L)'
;CFHNSYNLGDEHDYIQSNYSSWEELKKGIESKEEVLAIKPLYLYDHSGITISTSPFQCRWDSGQVGWIYITKGTVKITGMPIDKDLDKSIDLELSTYDQEIQGEVFGFSCYKDGECIDSCGGFYGRDIRKNGMFDHIPEEFEILLKEVVELEIG
;
A
#
# COMPACT_ATOMS: atom_id res chain seq x y z
N CYS A 1 -13.33 -1.42 -1.57
CA CYS A 1 -12.95 -2.50 -2.53
C CYS A 1 -14.05 -3.56 -2.57
N PHE A 2 -14.30 -4.22 -3.71
CA PHE A 2 -15.26 -5.30 -3.86
C PHE A 2 -14.55 -6.65 -3.99
N HIS A 3 -14.14 -7.21 -2.86
CA HIS A 3 -13.64 -8.58 -2.78
C HIS A 3 -14.40 -9.35 -1.70
N ASN A 4 -14.75 -10.61 -1.97
CA ASN A 4 -15.58 -11.40 -1.06
C ASN A 4 -14.87 -11.76 0.25
N SER A 5 -13.54 -11.92 0.20
CA SER A 5 -12.72 -12.39 1.32
C SER A 5 -11.97 -11.28 2.05
N TYR A 6 -11.87 -10.08 1.48
CA TYR A 6 -11.04 -9.00 2.03
C TYR A 6 -11.80 -7.68 2.06
N ASN A 7 -11.73 -7.00 3.20
CA ASN A 7 -12.20 -5.62 3.34
C ASN A 7 -11.02 -4.67 3.17
N LEU A 8 -10.81 -4.17 1.94
CA LEU A 8 -9.68 -3.31 1.57
C LEU A 8 -10.15 -1.92 1.12
N GLY A 9 -9.33 -0.91 1.41
CA GLY A 9 -9.55 0.47 1.00
C GLY A 9 -10.58 1.19 1.87
N ASP A 10 -10.97 2.39 1.42
CA ASP A 10 -11.85 3.28 2.18
C ASP A 10 -13.28 2.72 2.33
N GLU A 11 -13.91 3.09 3.45
CA GLU A 11 -15.33 2.82 3.68
C GLU A 11 -16.19 3.54 2.64
N HIS A 12 -17.16 2.82 2.07
CA HIS A 12 -18.04 3.38 1.04
C HIS A 12 -19.41 2.69 0.96
N ASP A 13 -20.41 3.43 0.51
CA ASP A 13 -21.79 2.93 0.35
C ASP A 13 -22.09 2.37 -1.06
N TYR A 14 -21.07 2.24 -1.92
CA TYR A 14 -21.25 1.65 -3.24
C TYR A 14 -21.58 0.15 -3.10
N ILE A 15 -22.62 -0.30 -3.82
CA ILE A 15 -23.03 -1.71 -3.89
C ILE A 15 -22.80 -2.20 -5.32
N GLN A 16 -21.89 -3.17 -5.50
CA GLN A 16 -21.49 -3.64 -6.83
C GLN A 16 -22.66 -4.11 -7.70
N SER A 17 -23.65 -4.78 -7.11
CA SER A 17 -24.83 -5.29 -7.82
C SER A 17 -25.75 -4.20 -8.38
N ASN A 18 -25.59 -2.94 -7.97
CA ASN A 18 -26.34 -1.82 -8.54
C ASN A 18 -25.80 -1.38 -9.90
N TYR A 19 -24.69 -1.97 -10.36
CA TYR A 19 -24.00 -1.60 -11.59
C TYR A 19 -23.83 -2.84 -12.49
N SER A 20 -24.07 -2.68 -13.79
CA SER A 20 -23.96 -3.75 -14.79
C SER A 20 -22.53 -3.99 -15.27
N SER A 21 -21.59 -3.07 -14.98
CA SER A 21 -20.18 -3.16 -15.37
C SER A 21 -19.28 -2.25 -14.53
N TRP A 22 -17.96 -2.50 -14.58
CA TRP A 22 -16.97 -1.62 -13.98
C TRP A 22 -17.01 -0.19 -14.52
N GLU A 23 -17.31 -0.03 -15.82
CA GLU A 23 -17.46 1.27 -16.47
C GLU A 23 -18.71 2.03 -15.98
N GLU A 24 -19.80 1.33 -15.69
CA GLU A 24 -20.98 1.96 -15.10
C GLU A 24 -20.71 2.42 -13.66
N LEU A 25 -20.01 1.59 -12.87
CA LEU A 25 -19.57 1.99 -11.54
C LEU A 25 -18.65 3.21 -11.60
N LYS A 26 -17.68 3.23 -12.53
CA LYS A 26 -16.78 4.38 -12.74
C LYS A 26 -17.57 5.67 -12.97
N LYS A 27 -18.52 5.66 -13.90
CA LYS A 27 -19.40 6.80 -14.17
C LYS A 27 -20.20 7.21 -12.94
N GLY A 28 -20.67 6.23 -12.16
CA GLY A 28 -21.34 6.46 -10.88
C GLY A 28 -20.45 7.25 -9.90
N ILE A 29 -19.20 6.83 -9.74
CA ILE A 29 -18.20 7.51 -8.90
C ILE A 29 -17.93 8.92 -9.43
N GLU A 30 -17.60 9.07 -10.71
CA GLU A 30 -17.31 10.38 -11.34
C GLU A 30 -18.48 11.36 -11.27
N SER A 31 -19.73 10.87 -11.22
CA SER A 31 -20.92 11.71 -11.10
C SER A 31 -21.21 12.18 -9.67
N LYS A 32 -20.74 11.45 -8.66
CA LYS A 32 -21.01 11.71 -7.23
C LYS A 32 -19.85 12.42 -6.56
N GLU A 33 -18.65 11.98 -6.87
CA GLU A 33 -17.41 12.47 -6.31
C GLU A 33 -16.80 13.49 -7.28
N GLU A 34 -16.32 14.64 -6.79
CA GLU A 34 -15.54 15.59 -7.60
C GLU A 34 -14.16 14.98 -7.96
N VAL A 35 -14.14 13.93 -8.79
CA VAL A 35 -12.95 13.14 -9.17
C VAL A 35 -11.99 13.96 -10.03
N LEU A 36 -10.70 13.90 -9.68
CA LEU A 36 -9.61 14.52 -10.44
C LEU A 36 -8.76 13.48 -11.17
N ALA A 37 -8.60 12.27 -10.62
CA ALA A 37 -7.92 11.15 -11.24
C ALA A 37 -8.53 9.82 -10.76
N ILE A 38 -8.55 8.80 -11.60
CA ILE A 38 -9.17 7.49 -11.31
C ILE A 38 -8.52 6.37 -12.12
N LYS A 39 -8.14 5.28 -11.45
CA LYS A 39 -7.52 4.09 -12.06
C LYS A 39 -8.23 2.81 -11.61
N PRO A 40 -8.33 1.78 -12.48
CA PRO A 40 -8.88 0.49 -12.08
C PRO A 40 -7.99 -0.13 -11.00
N LEU A 41 -8.59 -0.84 -10.05
CA LEU A 41 -7.87 -1.55 -9.00
C LEU A 41 -8.02 -3.05 -9.23
N TYR A 42 -6.89 -3.75 -9.38
CA TYR A 42 -6.82 -5.19 -9.51
C TYR A 42 -6.24 -5.82 -8.25
N LEU A 43 -6.66 -7.04 -7.95
CA LEU A 43 -6.13 -7.87 -6.88
C LEU A 43 -5.75 -9.24 -7.46
N TYR A 44 -4.65 -9.80 -6.99
CA TYR A 44 -4.21 -11.18 -7.23
C TYR A 44 -4.04 -11.89 -5.89
N ASP A 45 -4.68 -13.05 -5.73
CA ASP A 45 -4.68 -13.86 -4.50
C ASP A 45 -4.08 -15.25 -4.77
N HIS A 46 -2.83 -15.45 -4.34
CA HIS A 46 -2.14 -16.74 -4.50
C HIS A 46 -1.09 -16.96 -3.40
N SER A 47 -1.52 -17.47 -2.24
CA SER A 47 -0.70 -17.64 -1.03
C SER A 47 -0.27 -16.33 -0.35
N GLY A 48 -1.04 -15.27 -0.61
CA GLY A 48 -0.81 -13.88 -0.27
C GLY A 48 -1.57 -13.01 -1.27
N ILE A 49 -1.80 -11.74 -0.93
CA ILE A 49 -2.49 -10.81 -1.83
C ILE A 49 -1.59 -9.68 -2.28
N THR A 50 -1.74 -9.29 -3.54
CA THR A 50 -1.11 -8.10 -4.12
C THR A 50 -2.12 -7.33 -4.95
N ILE A 51 -1.95 -6.01 -5.01
CA ILE A 51 -2.83 -5.09 -5.73
C ILE A 51 -2.07 -4.24 -6.75
N SER A 52 -2.75 -3.86 -7.84
CA SER A 52 -2.15 -3.06 -8.92
C SER A 52 -3.18 -2.22 -9.65
N THR A 53 -2.73 -1.16 -10.32
CA THR A 53 -3.54 -0.41 -11.29
C THR A 53 -3.53 -1.03 -12.70
N SER A 54 -2.82 -2.14 -12.89
CA SER A 54 -2.77 -2.90 -14.14
C SER A 54 -3.26 -4.35 -13.93
N PRO A 55 -3.87 -4.98 -14.95
CA PRO A 55 -4.28 -6.37 -14.86
C PRO A 55 -3.09 -7.31 -14.64
N PHE A 56 -3.29 -8.36 -13.84
CA PHE A 56 -2.35 -9.47 -13.74
C PHE A 56 -2.60 -10.50 -14.87
N GLN A 57 -1.58 -11.30 -15.17
CA GLN A 57 -1.69 -12.32 -16.23
C GLN A 57 -2.55 -13.53 -15.83
N CYS A 58 -2.64 -13.86 -14.53
CA CYS A 58 -3.37 -15.03 -14.05
C CYS A 58 -4.88 -14.76 -13.98
N ARG A 59 -5.67 -15.35 -14.88
CA ARG A 59 -7.11 -15.07 -14.97
C ARG A 59 -7.99 -15.69 -13.87
N TRP A 60 -7.49 -16.72 -13.19
CA TRP A 60 -8.28 -17.47 -12.20
C TRP A 60 -8.23 -16.82 -10.84
N ASP A 61 -7.04 -16.36 -10.47
CA ASP A 61 -6.71 -15.88 -9.14
C ASP A 61 -6.62 -14.34 -9.10
N SER A 62 -6.85 -13.65 -10.23
CA SER A 62 -6.85 -12.20 -10.28
C SER A 62 -8.06 -11.62 -11.00
N GLY A 63 -8.40 -10.38 -10.64
CA GLY A 63 -9.48 -9.64 -11.26
C GLY A 63 -9.50 -8.18 -10.84
N GLN A 64 -10.28 -7.38 -11.57
CA GLN A 64 -10.61 -6.04 -11.10
C GLN A 64 -11.52 -6.15 -9.89
N VAL A 65 -11.19 -5.42 -8.83
CA VAL A 65 -11.91 -5.41 -7.55
C VAL A 65 -12.41 -4.01 -7.18
N GLY A 66 -12.11 -2.99 -7.99
CA GLY A 66 -12.60 -1.64 -7.73
C GLY A 66 -11.97 -0.56 -8.58
N TRP A 67 -11.98 0.63 -8.00
CA TRP A 67 -11.36 1.85 -8.51
C TRP A 67 -10.61 2.52 -7.36
N ILE A 68 -9.45 3.08 -7.66
CA ILE A 68 -8.72 4.01 -6.78
C ILE A 68 -8.78 5.39 -7.43
N TYR A 69 -9.05 6.43 -6.65
CA TYR A 69 -9.29 7.76 -7.20
C TYR A 69 -8.94 8.87 -6.21
N ILE A 70 -8.60 10.03 -6.78
CA ILE A 70 -8.34 11.27 -6.04
C ILE A 70 -9.50 12.21 -6.29
N THR A 71 -10.06 12.77 -5.23
CA THR A 71 -11.09 13.81 -5.34
C THR A 71 -10.51 15.19 -5.06
N LYS A 72 -11.23 16.22 -5.48
CA LYS A 72 -10.96 17.62 -5.10
C LYS A 72 -11.03 17.82 -3.59
N GLY A 73 -11.87 17.05 -2.88
CA GLY A 73 -11.93 17.03 -1.42
C GLY A 73 -10.63 16.51 -0.81
N THR A 74 -10.13 15.37 -1.31
CA THR A 74 -8.86 14.76 -0.90
C THR A 74 -7.72 15.76 -1.02
N VAL A 75 -7.57 16.42 -2.17
CA VAL A 75 -6.53 17.44 -2.42
C VAL A 75 -6.62 18.58 -1.40
N LYS A 76 -7.83 19.09 -1.09
CA LYS A 76 -8.01 20.17 -0.12
C LYS A 76 -7.60 19.75 1.30
N ILE A 77 -7.88 18.51 1.69
CA ILE A 77 -7.58 17.97 3.02
C ILE A 77 -6.10 17.65 3.17
N THR A 78 -5.50 17.00 2.18
CA THR A 78 -4.09 16.56 2.22
C THR A 78 -3.11 17.67 1.87
N GLY A 79 -3.59 18.78 1.28
CA GLY A 79 -2.73 19.83 0.75
C GLY A 79 -1.92 19.40 -0.47
N MET A 80 -2.31 18.30 -1.13
CA MET A 80 -1.64 17.80 -2.32
C MET A 80 -1.75 18.84 -3.46
N PRO A 81 -0.65 19.20 -4.13
CA PRO A 81 -0.70 20.12 -5.27
C PRO A 81 -1.48 19.50 -6.45
N ILE A 82 -2.44 20.24 -7.02
CA ILE A 82 -3.24 19.78 -8.17
C ILE A 82 -2.40 19.68 -9.46
N ASP A 83 -1.32 20.44 -9.56
CA ASP A 83 -0.40 20.45 -10.69
C ASP A 83 0.57 19.26 -10.71
N LYS A 84 0.56 18.42 -9.66
CA LYS A 84 1.26 17.13 -9.69
C LYS A 84 0.55 16.15 -10.60
N ASP A 85 1.33 15.21 -11.12
CA ASP A 85 0.84 14.00 -11.78
C ASP A 85 0.03 13.16 -10.78
N LEU A 86 -1.29 13.30 -10.83
CA LEU A 86 -2.23 12.64 -9.93
C LEU A 86 -2.28 11.12 -10.17
N ASP A 87 -2.11 10.67 -11.41
CA ASP A 87 -2.06 9.23 -11.73
C ASP A 87 -0.81 8.60 -11.10
N LYS A 88 0.32 9.29 -11.16
CA LYS A 88 1.54 8.86 -10.46
C LYS A 88 1.37 8.88 -8.94
N SER A 89 0.59 9.80 -8.40
CA SER A 89 0.29 9.87 -6.97
C SER A 89 -0.52 8.65 -6.52
N ILE A 90 -1.52 8.25 -7.31
CA ILE A 90 -2.27 7.00 -7.12
C ILE A 90 -1.33 5.79 -7.13
N ASP A 91 -0.41 5.71 -8.11
CA ASP A 91 0.50 4.57 -8.21
C ASP A 91 1.48 4.47 -7.02
N LEU A 92 1.97 5.60 -6.52
CA LEU A 92 2.84 5.64 -5.34
C LEU A 92 2.09 5.21 -4.08
N GLU A 93 0.90 5.76 -3.85
CA GLU A 93 0.08 5.41 -2.70
C GLU A 93 -0.31 3.93 -2.72
N LEU A 94 -0.73 3.42 -3.88
CA LEU A 94 -1.06 2.01 -4.05
C LEU A 94 0.15 1.11 -3.81
N SER A 95 1.34 1.50 -4.27
CA SER A 95 2.57 0.75 -4.06
C SER A 95 2.97 0.69 -2.59
N THR A 96 2.72 1.74 -1.81
CA THR A 96 2.93 1.72 -0.36
C THR A 96 1.92 0.79 0.31
N TYR A 97 0.64 0.91 -0.03
CA TYR A 97 -0.41 0.07 0.56
C TYR A 97 -0.26 -1.42 0.21
N ASP A 98 0.16 -1.74 -1.02
CA ASP A 98 0.49 -3.10 -1.43
C ASP A 98 1.61 -3.73 -0.58
N GLN A 99 2.63 -2.94 -0.21
CA GLN A 99 3.69 -3.40 0.71
C GLN A 99 3.15 -3.67 2.12
N GLU A 100 2.21 -2.86 2.62
CA GLU A 100 1.54 -3.14 3.92
C GLU A 100 0.78 -4.46 3.89
N ILE A 101 0.01 -4.65 2.82
CA ILE A 101 -0.79 -5.86 2.60
C ILE A 101 0.09 -7.11 2.50
N GLN A 102 1.26 -7.00 1.85
CA GLN A 102 2.23 -8.08 1.74
C GLN A 102 3.07 -8.31 3.00
N GLY A 103 2.90 -7.47 4.04
CA GLY A 103 3.69 -7.54 5.26
C GLY A 103 5.14 -7.10 5.09
N GLU A 104 5.43 -6.29 4.07
CA GLU A 104 6.77 -5.76 3.77
C GLU A 104 7.05 -4.47 4.54
N VAL A 105 6.64 -4.44 5.81
CA VAL A 105 6.82 -3.30 6.72
C VAL A 105 7.63 -3.78 7.91
N PHE A 106 8.79 -3.17 8.09
CA PHE A 106 9.80 -3.59 9.04
C PHE A 106 9.99 -2.56 10.14
N GLY A 107 10.61 -3.00 11.23
CA GLY A 107 10.95 -2.19 12.39
C GLY A 107 11.92 -2.93 13.31
N PHE A 108 12.48 -2.19 14.26
CA PHE A 108 13.40 -2.72 15.25
C PHE A 108 12.99 -2.31 16.67
N SER A 109 13.53 -3.03 17.65
CA SER A 109 13.48 -2.65 19.06
C SER A 109 14.80 -3.02 19.72
N CYS A 110 15.46 -2.04 20.32
CA CYS A 110 16.75 -2.17 20.98
C CYS A 110 16.54 -2.29 22.49
N TYR A 111 17.17 -3.30 23.10
CA TYR A 111 17.06 -3.59 24.53
C TYR A 111 18.41 -3.55 25.22
N LYS A 112 18.45 -3.02 26.44
CA LYS A 112 19.61 -2.98 27.32
C LYS A 112 19.18 -3.33 28.74
N ASP A 113 19.83 -4.32 29.35
CA ASP A 113 19.50 -4.81 30.69
C ASP A 113 18.02 -5.21 30.88
N GLY A 114 17.37 -5.65 29.81
CA GLY A 114 15.96 -6.04 29.79
C GLY A 114 14.98 -4.88 29.57
N GLU A 115 15.45 -3.65 29.44
CA GLU A 115 14.62 -2.47 29.15
C GLU A 115 14.74 -2.07 27.67
N CYS A 116 13.62 -1.69 27.04
CA CYS A 116 13.60 -1.14 25.69
C CYS A 116 14.11 0.30 25.73
N ILE A 117 15.19 0.58 25.01
CA ILE A 117 15.82 1.90 24.99
C ILE A 117 15.55 2.67 23.69
N ASP A 118 15.20 1.96 22.61
CA ASP A 118 14.75 2.57 21.36
C ASP A 118 13.91 1.59 20.55
N SER A 119 12.95 2.10 19.79
CA SER A 119 12.17 1.32 18.84
C SER A 119 11.65 2.22 17.74
N CYS A 120 11.84 1.80 16.50
CA CYS A 120 11.32 2.49 15.33
C CYS A 120 10.74 1.48 14.34
N GLY A 121 9.77 1.90 13.55
CA GLY A 121 9.11 1.05 12.54
C GLY A 121 8.52 1.87 11.41
N GLY A 122 7.89 1.18 10.46
CA GLY A 122 7.37 1.81 9.24
C GLY A 122 8.41 1.88 8.12
N PHE A 123 9.36 0.96 8.09
CA PHE A 123 10.36 0.85 7.02
C PHE A 123 9.84 -0.10 5.94
N TYR A 124 9.57 0.44 4.75
CA TYR A 124 8.91 -0.30 3.67
C TYR A 124 9.91 -0.95 2.72
N GLY A 125 9.69 -2.23 2.43
CA GLY A 125 10.44 -3.01 1.45
C GLY A 125 11.34 -4.07 2.09
N ARG A 126 11.43 -5.23 1.44
CA ARG A 126 12.08 -6.45 1.95
C ARG A 126 13.58 -6.32 2.22
N ASP A 127 14.28 -5.49 1.45
CA ASP A 127 15.71 -5.28 1.63
C ASP A 127 15.93 -4.28 2.78
N ILE A 128 16.09 -4.82 3.98
CA ILE A 128 16.27 -4.04 5.21
C ILE A 128 17.50 -3.12 5.19
N ARG A 129 18.45 -3.36 4.26
CA ARG A 129 19.64 -2.53 4.09
C ARG A 129 19.37 -1.31 3.21
N LYS A 130 18.25 -1.29 2.49
CA LYS A 130 17.87 -0.21 1.56
C LYS A 130 16.58 0.50 1.94
N ASN A 131 15.77 -0.09 2.83
CA ASN A 131 14.50 0.49 3.26
C ASN A 131 14.64 1.65 4.27
N GLY A 132 15.88 2.05 4.59
CA GLY A 132 16.19 3.14 5.51
C GLY A 132 16.26 2.74 6.99
N MET A 133 15.90 1.50 7.35
CA MET A 133 15.86 1.07 8.76
C MET A 133 17.20 1.25 9.48
N PHE A 134 18.31 0.96 8.81
CA PHE A 134 19.65 1.01 9.39
C PHE A 134 20.08 2.44 9.74
N ASP A 135 19.56 3.46 9.04
CA ASP A 135 19.87 4.87 9.30
C ASP A 135 19.28 5.36 10.64
N HIS A 136 18.36 4.60 11.22
CA HIS A 136 17.66 4.93 12.46
C HIS A 136 18.13 4.11 13.66
N ILE A 137 19.03 3.14 13.48
CA ILE A 137 19.50 2.28 14.57
C ILE A 137 20.58 3.02 15.37
N PRO A 138 20.52 3.04 16.71
CA PRO A 138 21.51 3.75 17.51
C PRO A 138 22.93 3.21 17.30
N GLU A 139 23.93 4.11 17.28
CA GLU A 139 25.35 3.78 17.02
C GLU A 139 25.87 2.65 17.92
N GLU A 140 25.42 2.57 19.17
CA GLU A 140 25.84 1.51 20.11
C GLU A 140 25.42 0.09 19.68
N PHE A 141 24.46 -0.04 18.76
CA PHE A 141 24.03 -1.31 18.15
C PHE A 141 24.62 -1.57 16.76
N GLU A 142 25.45 -0.67 16.20
CA GLU A 142 26.03 -0.85 14.86
C GLU A 142 26.84 -2.15 14.72
N ILE A 143 27.46 -2.62 15.79
CA ILE A 143 28.22 -3.88 15.79
C ILE A 143 27.28 -5.06 15.55
N LEU A 144 26.08 -5.05 16.15
CA LEU A 144 25.08 -6.10 15.99
C LEU A 144 24.49 -6.11 14.57
N LEU A 145 24.47 -4.96 13.89
CA LEU A 145 24.07 -4.89 12.47
C LEU A 145 24.99 -5.69 11.56
N LYS A 146 26.28 -5.81 11.88
CA LYS A 146 27.21 -6.65 11.12
C LYS A 146 26.92 -8.13 11.30
N GLU A 147 26.41 -8.53 12.47
CA GLU A 147 26.05 -9.93 12.75
C GLU A 147 24.73 -10.34 12.07
N VAL A 148 23.74 -9.43 12.00
CA VAL A 148 22.50 -9.66 11.23
C VAL A 148 22.81 -9.90 9.74
N VAL A 149 23.86 -9.26 9.20
CA VAL A 149 24.35 -9.46 7.82
C VAL A 149 24.96 -10.86 7.62
N GLU A 150 25.57 -11.43 8.65
CA GLU A 150 26.18 -12.77 8.59
C GLU A 150 25.17 -13.90 8.87
N LEU A 151 24.05 -13.59 9.52
CA LEU A 151 22.99 -14.56 9.84
C LEU A 151 21.94 -14.72 8.74
N GLU A 152 21.92 -13.87 7.71
CA GLU A 152 21.22 -14.15 6.46
C GLU A 152 21.98 -15.23 5.65
N ILE A 153 21.96 -16.47 6.15
CA ILE A 153 22.49 -17.66 5.47
C ILE A 153 21.32 -18.54 5.02
N GLY A 154 21.16 -18.72 3.71
CA GLY A 154 20.44 -19.85 3.11
C GLY A 154 19.27 -19.50 2.21
#